data_AF-A0A8C9URF9-F1
#
_entry.id   AF-A0A8C9URF9-F1
#
_cell.length_a   1.000
_cell.length_b   1.000
_cell.length_c   1.000
_cell.angle_alpha   90.00
_cell.angle_beta   90.00
_cell.angle_gamma   90.00
#
_symmetry.space_group_name_H-M   'P 1'
#
loop_
_entity.id
_entity.type
_entity.pdbx_description
1 polymer ?
#
loop_
_entity_poly.entity_id
_entity_poly.type
_entity_poly.pdbx_seq_one_letter_code
_entity_poly.pdbx_strand_id
1 'polypeptide(L)'
;MSIINKTLNIPHGLGFQMMQSCPSIPHTVTLSDSRFQPKVHVSPSKKESLQHHDLLVCHVTDFYPGNIEVRWFLNGQEETAGIVATDLIHNGDWTFQIMVMLEMTPKQGDVYTCHVEHPSLNSPVTVEWSELPP
;
A
#
# COMPACT_ATOMS: atom_id res chain seq x y z
N MET A 1 -12.62 -11.44 8.77
CA MET A 1 -12.33 -11.29 7.32
C MET A 1 -11.68 -9.93 7.17
N SER A 2 -10.35 -9.87 7.09
CA SER A 2 -9.60 -8.60 7.11
C SER A 2 -8.89 -8.37 5.78
N ILE A 3 -9.63 -8.49 4.67
CA ILE A 3 -9.19 -7.92 3.39
C ILE A 3 -9.39 -6.41 3.53
N ILE A 4 -8.30 -5.64 3.59
CA ILE A 4 -8.39 -4.19 3.55
C ILE A 4 -8.51 -3.79 2.08
N ASN A 5 -9.74 -3.78 1.59
CA ASN A 5 -10.06 -3.15 0.33
C ASN A 5 -10.36 -1.67 0.62
N LYS A 6 -9.46 -0.77 0.20
CA LYS A 6 -9.68 0.67 0.29
C LYS A 6 -9.89 1.18 -1.14
N THR A 7 -11.02 1.85 -1.34
CA THR A 7 -11.32 2.57 -2.59
C THR A 7 -11.62 4.02 -2.24
N LEU A 8 -10.86 4.95 -2.80
CA LEU A 8 -11.19 6.37 -2.72
C LEU A 8 -12.06 6.74 -3.92
N ASN A 9 -13.34 7.04 -3.66
CA ASN A 9 -14.22 7.63 -4.67
C ASN A 9 -13.85 9.10 -4.86
N ILE A 10 -13.10 9.40 -5.92
CA ILE A 10 -12.88 10.78 -6.34
C ILE A 10 -14.21 11.29 -6.95
N PRO A 11 -14.81 12.37 -6.44
CA PRO A 11 -15.97 12.95 -7.09
C PRO A 11 -15.56 13.45 -8.47
N HIS A 12 -16.08 12.84 -9.53
CA HIS A 12 -16.00 13.40 -10.87
C HIS A 12 -16.86 14.68 -10.90
N GLY A 13 -16.24 15.86 -10.70
CA GLY A 13 -17.00 17.11 -10.65
C GLY A 13 -16.15 18.38 -10.71
N LEU A 14 -16.04 18.94 -11.92
CA LEU A 14 -15.85 20.36 -12.28
C LEU A 14 -14.54 21.05 -11.82
N GLY A 15 -13.60 21.26 -12.76
CA GLY A 15 -12.50 22.21 -12.53
C GLY A 15 -11.33 22.26 -13.51
N PHE A 16 -11.27 21.46 -14.58
CA PHE A 16 -10.10 21.40 -15.49
C PHE A 16 -10.33 22.19 -16.79
N GLN A 17 -10.65 23.47 -16.66
CA GLN A 17 -10.53 24.43 -17.75
C GLN A 17 -9.62 25.52 -17.22
N MET A 18 -8.37 25.56 -17.72
CA MET A 18 -7.35 26.61 -17.62
C MET A 18 -5.96 25.97 -17.44
N MET A 19 -5.43 25.42 -18.53
CA MET A 19 -4.00 25.48 -18.94
C MET A 19 -3.86 24.69 -20.25
N GLN A 20 -4.58 25.15 -21.28
CA GLN A 20 -4.38 24.67 -22.65
C GLN A 20 -3.69 25.77 -23.45
N SER A 21 -2.40 25.58 -23.73
CA SER A 21 -1.78 25.96 -25.01
C SER A 21 -0.30 25.53 -25.07
N CYS A 22 -0.05 24.28 -25.45
CA CYS A 22 1.21 23.86 -26.09
C CYS A 22 0.85 23.04 -27.34
N PRO A 23 0.92 23.61 -28.57
CA PRO A 23 0.31 23.01 -29.77
C PRO A 23 1.19 21.95 -30.48
N SER A 24 2.00 21.17 -29.74
CA SER A 24 2.93 20.19 -30.37
C SER A 24 3.00 18.81 -29.69
N ILE A 25 2.12 18.51 -28.74
CA ILE A 25 2.02 17.18 -28.14
C ILE A 25 0.68 16.56 -28.58
N PRO A 26 0.64 15.33 -29.12
CA PRO A 26 -0.64 14.69 -29.41
C PRO A 26 -1.48 14.65 -28.12
N HIS A 27 -2.59 15.38 -28.16
CA HIS A 27 -3.69 15.32 -27.21
C HIS A 27 -4.12 13.83 -27.16
N THR A 28 -4.09 13.09 -26.05
CA THR A 28 -4.69 13.37 -24.75
C THR A 28 -4.14 12.31 -23.77
N VAL A 29 -3.21 12.65 -22.86
CA VAL A 29 -2.97 11.79 -21.68
C VAL A 29 -3.90 12.32 -20.60
N THR A 30 -5.08 11.73 -20.49
CA THR A 30 -6.00 11.99 -19.38
C THR A 30 -5.45 11.37 -18.12
N LEU A 31 -5.45 12.09 -16.99
CA LEU A 31 -5.05 11.58 -15.67
C LEU A 31 -5.76 10.26 -15.31
N SER A 32 -6.95 10.01 -15.86
CA SER A 32 -7.70 8.76 -15.70
C SER A 32 -7.03 7.52 -16.31
N ASP A 33 -6.12 7.67 -17.28
CA ASP A 33 -5.38 6.55 -17.89
C ASP A 33 -4.00 6.33 -17.27
N SER A 34 -3.50 7.32 -16.53
CA SER A 34 -2.24 7.21 -15.81
C SER A 34 -2.36 6.18 -14.69
N ARG A 35 -1.37 5.30 -14.59
CA ARG A 35 -1.30 4.24 -13.58
C ARG A 35 0.12 4.20 -13.03
N PHE A 36 0.26 4.41 -11.72
CA PHE A 36 1.54 4.39 -11.03
C PHE A 36 1.64 3.16 -10.14
N GLN A 37 2.77 2.45 -10.21
CA GLN A 37 2.99 1.22 -9.46
C GLN A 37 3.36 1.53 -8.01
N PRO A 38 2.78 0.81 -7.04
CA PRO A 38 3.16 0.97 -5.64
C PRO A 38 4.61 0.59 -5.42
N LYS A 39 5.28 1.35 -4.58
CA LYS A 39 6.50 0.90 -3.91
C LYS A 39 6.10 0.25 -2.60
N VAL A 40 6.61 -0.96 -2.35
CA VAL A 40 6.26 -1.76 -1.17
C VAL A 40 7.52 -1.98 -0.34
N HIS A 41 7.42 -1.69 0.94
CA HIS A 41 8.49 -1.90 1.91
C HIS A 41 7.92 -2.40 3.23
N VAL A 42 8.58 -3.38 3.85
CA VAL A 42 8.17 -3.94 5.14
C VAL A 42 9.22 -3.64 6.19
N SER A 43 8.82 -3.11 7.33
CA SER A 43 9.71 -2.87 8.47
C SER A 43 9.02 -3.02 9.81
N PRO A 44 9.76 -3.46 10.85
CA PRO A 44 9.27 -3.40 12.22
C PRO A 44 9.11 -1.94 12.65
N SER A 45 8.04 -1.65 13.39
CA SER A 45 7.83 -0.34 13.99
C SER A 45 8.80 -0.14 15.15
N LYS A 46 9.47 1.01 15.20
CA LYS A 46 10.35 1.38 16.31
C LYS A 46 9.50 1.70 17.54
N LYS A 47 9.31 0.76 18.46
CA LYS A 47 8.83 1.05 19.81
C LYS A 47 9.98 0.95 20.81
N GLU A 48 10.21 2.03 21.55
CA GLU A 48 10.90 1.98 22.83
C GLU A 48 10.00 1.27 23.85
N SER A 49 10.56 0.29 24.57
CA SER A 49 10.07 -0.32 25.83
C SER A 49 9.07 -1.51 25.80
N LEU A 50 9.62 -2.68 26.15
CA LEU A 50 9.24 -3.58 27.26
C LEU A 50 7.84 -4.24 27.33
N GLN A 51 6.94 -4.14 26.35
CA GLN A 51 5.68 -4.91 26.37
C GLN A 51 5.37 -5.65 25.05
N HIS A 52 5.94 -6.85 24.94
CA HIS A 52 5.44 -8.13 24.40
C HIS A 52 4.70 -8.27 23.05
N HIS A 53 4.45 -7.20 22.29
CA HIS A 53 3.93 -7.33 20.92
C HIS A 53 4.73 -6.47 19.95
N ASP A 54 5.35 -7.13 18.98
CA ASP A 54 6.07 -6.47 17.90
C ASP A 54 5.07 -6.07 16.82
N LEU A 55 5.32 -4.92 16.19
CA LEU A 55 4.45 -4.39 15.15
C LEU A 55 5.21 -4.39 13.84
N LEU A 56 4.70 -5.09 12.84
CA LEU A 56 5.23 -5.07 11.49
C LEU A 56 4.41 -4.12 10.62
N VAL A 57 5.07 -3.30 9.80
CA VAL A 57 4.40 -2.29 8.99
C VAL A 57 4.72 -2.53 7.52
N CYS A 58 3.68 -2.73 6.70
CA CYS A 58 3.78 -2.70 5.26
C CYS A 58 3.47 -1.28 4.76
N HIS A 59 4.50 -0.61 4.25
CA HIS A 59 4.42 0.69 3.62
C HIS A 59 4.16 0.51 2.14
N VAL A 60 3.04 1.06 1.65
CA VAL A 60 2.68 1.03 0.24
C VAL A 60 2.52 2.48 -0.23
N THR A 61 3.42 2.95 -1.10
CA THR A 61 3.54 4.37 -1.47
C THR A 61 3.56 4.59 -2.98
N ASP A 62 3.38 5.84 -3.40
CA ASP A 62 3.55 6.33 -4.77
C ASP A 62 2.63 5.66 -5.82
N PHE A 63 1.45 5.18 -5.41
CA PHE A 63 0.53 4.47 -6.31
C PHE A 63 -0.66 5.32 -6.75
N TYR A 64 -1.21 4.98 -7.91
CA TYR A 64 -2.44 5.55 -8.44
C TYR A 64 -3.03 4.60 -9.49
N PRO A 65 -4.36 4.39 -9.56
CA PRO A 65 -5.44 5.03 -8.78
C PRO A 65 -5.46 4.63 -7.29
N GLY A 66 -6.33 5.24 -6.48
CA GLY A 66 -6.36 5.00 -5.04
C GLY A 66 -6.92 3.64 -4.61
N ASN A 67 -7.48 2.84 -5.53
CA ASN A 67 -8.01 1.52 -5.18
C ASN A 67 -6.89 0.49 -5.06
N ILE A 68 -6.80 -0.15 -3.90
CA ILE A 68 -5.72 -1.06 -3.57
C ILE A 68 -6.19 -2.16 -2.61
N GLU A 69 -5.60 -3.34 -2.73
CA GLU A 69 -5.77 -4.44 -1.80
C GLU A 69 -4.43 -4.83 -1.20
N VAL A 70 -4.39 -4.92 0.13
CA VAL A 70 -3.19 -5.30 0.89
C VAL A 70 -3.57 -6.39 1.88
N ARG A 71 -2.82 -7.49 1.86
CA ARG A 71 -3.02 -8.67 2.71
C ARG A 71 -1.73 -9.05 3.41
N TRP A 72 -1.87 -9.63 4.60
CA TRP A 72 -0.76 -10.24 5.32
C TRP A 72 -0.87 -11.76 5.25
N PHE A 73 0.27 -12.42 5.15
CA PHE A 73 0.39 -13.87 5.29
C PHE A 73 1.45 -14.19 6.33
N LEU A 74 1.21 -15.23 7.12
CA LEU A 74 2.19 -15.85 8.00
C LEU A 74 2.41 -17.28 7.51
N ASN A 75 3.65 -17.59 7.12
CA ASN A 75 4.05 -18.92 6.64
C ASN A 75 3.14 -19.43 5.49
N GLY A 76 2.73 -18.52 4.59
CA GLY A 76 1.86 -18.80 3.45
C GLY A 76 0.37 -18.87 3.76
N GLN A 77 -0.05 -18.74 5.02
CA GLN A 77 -1.46 -18.66 5.41
C GLN A 77 -1.88 -17.21 5.61
N GLU A 78 -3.03 -16.82 5.03
CA GLU A 78 -3.56 -15.45 5.17
C GLU A 78 -3.84 -15.15 6.65
N GLU A 79 -3.24 -14.07 7.14
CA GLU A 79 -3.46 -13.55 8.49
C GLU A 79 -4.55 -12.48 8.44
N THR A 80 -5.40 -12.45 9.45
CA THR A 80 -6.49 -11.47 9.54
C THR A 80 -6.63 -10.87 10.95
N ALA A 81 -6.03 -11.50 11.96
CA ALA A 81 -6.01 -11.00 13.32
C ALA A 81 -4.89 -9.95 13.48
N GLY A 82 -5.12 -8.95 14.34
CA GLY A 82 -4.10 -7.94 14.64
C GLY A 82 -3.75 -7.00 13.48
N ILE A 83 -4.51 -7.02 12.38
CA ILE A 83 -4.29 -6.14 11.23
C ILE A 83 -5.02 -4.80 11.42
N VAL A 84 -4.29 -3.71 11.26
CA VAL A 84 -4.81 -2.35 11.28
C VAL A 84 -4.24 -1.57 10.10
N ALA A 85 -5.07 -0.81 9.39
CA ALA A 85 -4.61 0.06 8.32
C ALA A 85 -4.95 1.52 8.58
N THR A 86 -4.09 2.41 8.08
CA THR A 86 -4.41 3.82 7.96
C THR A 86 -5.48 4.05 6.89
N ASP A 87 -6.05 5.25 6.86
CA ASP A 87 -6.73 5.71 5.65
C ASP A 87 -5.74 5.98 4.53
N LEU A 88 -6.26 6.10 3.31
CA LEU A 88 -5.47 6.51 2.14
C LEU A 88 -5.03 7.96 2.32
N ILE A 89 -3.72 8.18 2.26
CA ILE A 89 -3.10 9.51 2.33
C ILE A 89 -2.76 9.94 0.90
N HIS A 90 -3.09 11.18 0.54
CA HIS A 90 -2.77 11.76 -0.76
C HIS A 90 -1.48 12.59 -0.67
N ASN A 91 -0.52 12.32 -1.54
CA ASN A 91 0.83 12.90 -1.50
C ASN A 91 0.93 14.31 -2.10
N GLY A 92 -0.15 14.80 -2.73
CA GLY A 92 -0.18 16.12 -3.40
C GLY A 92 0.38 16.12 -4.82
N ASP A 93 0.94 14.99 -5.27
CA ASP A 93 1.42 14.73 -6.63
C ASP A 93 0.53 13.71 -7.38
N TRP A 94 -0.76 13.65 -7.00
CA TRP A 94 -1.76 12.71 -7.50
C TRP A 94 -1.60 11.26 -7.03
N THR A 95 -0.51 10.91 -6.33
CA THR A 95 -0.30 9.55 -5.81
C THR A 95 -0.80 9.38 -4.38
N PHE A 96 -1.03 8.12 -4.00
CA PHE A 96 -1.52 7.71 -2.70
C PHE A 96 -0.48 6.90 -1.93
N GLN A 97 -0.68 6.84 -0.62
CA GLN A 97 0.02 5.94 0.27
C GLN A 97 -0.92 5.36 1.34
N ILE A 98 -0.61 4.16 1.83
CA ILE A 98 -1.29 3.48 2.94
C ILE A 98 -0.27 2.70 3.76
N MET A 99 -0.48 2.62 5.07
CA MET A 99 0.29 1.76 5.97
C MET A 99 -0.62 0.67 6.50
N VAL A 100 -0.22 -0.60 6.34
CA VAL A 100 -0.94 -1.76 6.86
C VAL A 100 -0.07 -2.46 7.90
N MET A 101 -0.50 -2.34 9.14
CA MET A 101 0.20 -2.81 10.33
C MET A 101 -0.34 -4.19 10.74
N LEU A 102 0.56 -5.05 11.21
CA LEU A 102 0.26 -6.35 11.78
C LEU A 102 0.90 -6.44 13.17
N GLU A 103 0.06 -6.64 14.19
CA GLU A 103 0.52 -7.02 15.52
C GLU A 103 0.97 -8.49 15.52
N MET A 104 2.21 -8.76 15.95
CA MET A 104 2.83 -10.07 15.89
C MET A 104 3.62 -10.42 17.15
N THR A 105 3.86 -11.72 17.31
CA THR A 105 4.80 -12.28 18.28
C THR A 105 5.72 -13.23 17.50
N PRO A 106 6.83 -12.71 16.91
CA PRO A 106 7.64 -13.47 15.98
C PRO A 106 8.23 -14.71 16.64
N LYS A 107 8.20 -15.84 15.92
CA LYS A 107 8.90 -17.07 16.29
C LYS A 107 10.03 -17.32 15.31
N GLN A 108 11.05 -18.03 15.78
CA GLN A 108 12.14 -18.44 14.93
C GLN A 108 11.62 -19.23 13.72
N GLY A 109 11.96 -18.75 12.52
CA GLY A 109 11.54 -19.36 11.25
C GLY A 109 10.20 -18.85 10.71
N ASP A 110 9.50 -17.96 11.40
CA ASP A 110 8.33 -17.29 10.84
C ASP A 110 8.71 -16.41 9.66
N VAL A 111 7.92 -16.49 8.59
CA VAL A 111 8.00 -15.62 7.42
C VAL A 111 6.68 -14.88 7.28
N TYR A 112 6.74 -13.57 7.39
CA TYR A 112 5.62 -12.66 7.22
C TYR A 112 5.67 -12.08 5.81
N THR A 113 4.57 -12.14 5.07
CA THR A 113 4.51 -11.63 3.69
C THR A 113 3.43 -10.56 3.58
N CYS A 114 3.82 -9.36 3.13
CA CYS A 114 2.87 -8.36 2.67
C CYS A 114 2.59 -8.60 1.18
N HIS A 115 1.32 -8.86 0.84
CA HIS A 115 0.85 -9.09 -0.52
C HIS A 115 0.01 -7.90 -0.98
N VAL A 116 0.39 -7.29 -2.10
CA VAL A 116 -0.23 -6.07 -2.63
C VAL A 116 -0.77 -6.32 -4.03
N GLU A 117 -2.04 -6.02 -4.22
CA GLU A 117 -2.69 -5.98 -5.53
C GLU A 117 -3.15 -4.56 -5.86
N HIS A 118 -2.88 -4.16 -7.09
CA HIS A 118 -3.18 -2.81 -7.56
C HIS A 118 -3.34 -2.82 -9.10
N PRO A 119 -4.27 -2.05 -9.70
CA PRO A 119 -4.56 -2.11 -11.15
C PRO A 119 -3.42 -1.72 -12.10
N SER A 120 -2.35 -1.12 -11.57
CA SER A 120 -1.15 -0.80 -12.34
C SER A 120 -0.12 -1.94 -12.39
N LEU A 121 -0.33 -3.00 -11.59
CA LEU A 121 0.53 -4.17 -11.54
C LEU A 121 0.00 -5.27 -12.47
N ASN A 122 0.89 -5.89 -13.24
CA ASN A 122 0.54 -7.08 -14.05
C ASN A 122 0.38 -8.34 -13.19
N SER A 123 1.04 -8.37 -12.03
CA SER A 123 0.99 -9.45 -11.05
C SER A 123 1.14 -8.85 -9.65
N PRO A 124 0.63 -9.50 -8.60
CA PRO A 124 0.78 -9.01 -7.24
C PRO A 124 2.25 -8.83 -6.84
N VAL A 125 2.51 -7.87 -5.94
CA VAL A 125 3.82 -7.68 -5.31
C VAL A 125 3.79 -8.32 -3.93
N THR A 126 4.78 -9.15 -3.64
CA THR A 126 4.97 -9.79 -2.34
C THR A 126 6.30 -9.37 -1.74
N VAL A 127 6.29 -8.87 -0.51
CA VAL A 127 7.50 -8.54 0.24
C VAL A 127 7.51 -9.35 1.53
N GLU A 128 8.55 -10.17 1.69
CA GLU A 128 8.75 -11.01 2.85
C GLU A 128 9.58 -10.29 3.93
N TRP A 129 9.29 -10.63 5.18
CA TRP A 129 10.04 -10.24 6.35
C TRP A 129 10.19 -11.44 7.28
N SER A 130 11.39 -11.62 7.79
CA SER A 130 11.72 -12.61 8.81
C SER A 130 12.67 -11.97 9.81
N GLU A 131 12.53 -12.31 11.09
CA GLU A 131 13.50 -11.90 12.09
C GLU A 131 14.86 -12.55 11.80
N LEU A 132 15.93 -11.74 11.73
CA LEU A 132 17.27 -12.27 11.57
C LEU A 132 17.69 -12.94 12.89
N PRO A 133 18.41 -14.08 12.83
CA PRO A 133 18.99 -14.67 14.03
C PRO A 133 19.90 -13.65 14.73
N PRO A 134 19.89 -13.57 16.07
CA PRO A 134 20.82 -12.76 16.84
C PRO A 134 22.28 -13.18 16.66
#